data_AF-X1Q2P3-F1
#
_entry.id   AF-X1Q2P3-F1
#
_cell.length_a   1.000
_cell.length_b   1.000
_cell.length_c   1.000
_cell.angle_alpha   90.00
_cell.angle_beta   90.00
_cell.angle_gamma   90.00
#
_symmetry.space_group_name_H-M   'P 1'
#
loop_
_entity.id
_entity.type
_entity.pdbx_description
1 polymer ?
#
loop_
_entity_poly.entity_id
_entity_poly.type
_entity_poly.pdbx_seq_one_letter_code
_entity_poly.pdbx_strand_id
1 'polypeptide(L)'
;MDKIKTSVNEPSSFRDPCGFLFYKDGSIYRQINTIYKENYDHLMESGLYKTLVDTNLLIPHKEIDIDGLEPDKAYKIIKPEPIPFISYPKI
;
A
#
# COMPACT_ATOMS: atom_id res chain seq x y z
N MET A 1 -27.64 3.26 9.05
CA MET A 1 -26.98 4.40 8.39
C MET A 1 -25.67 3.88 7.84
N ASP A 2 -25.73 3.33 6.63
CA ASP A 2 -24.55 2.82 5.94
C ASP A 2 -23.68 4.02 5.57
N LYS A 3 -22.54 4.17 6.26
CA LYS A 3 -21.52 5.13 5.85
C LYS A 3 -21.12 4.73 4.43
N ILE A 4 -21.28 5.66 3.49
CA ILE A 4 -20.77 5.51 2.13
C ILE A 4 -19.28 5.17 2.26
N LYS A 5 -18.89 3.96 1.86
CA LYS A 5 -17.49 3.52 1.80
C LYS A 5 -16.80 4.36 0.73
N THR A 6 -16.27 5.51 1.12
CA THR A 6 -15.56 6.39 0.19
C THR A 6 -14.16 5.83 0.02
N SER A 7 -13.93 5.21 -1.14
CA SER A 7 -12.60 4.82 -1.58
C SER A 7 -12.09 5.86 -2.59
N VAL A 8 -10.91 6.44 -2.37
CA VAL A 8 -10.34 7.51 -3.21
C VAL A 8 -8.90 7.18 -3.56
N ASN A 9 -8.55 7.27 -4.85
CA ASN A 9 -7.18 7.06 -5.31
C ASN A 9 -6.26 8.20 -4.82
N GLU A 10 -5.03 7.88 -4.39
CA GLU A 10 -4.01 8.88 -4.05
C GLU A 10 -3.31 9.37 -5.34
N PRO A 11 -3.58 10.60 -5.81
CA PRO A 11 -3.17 11.03 -7.14
C PRO A 11 -1.65 11.02 -7.35
N SER A 12 -0.86 11.22 -6.29
CA SER A 12 0.61 11.19 -6.38
C SER A 12 1.19 9.81 -6.70
N SER A 13 0.39 8.74 -6.58
CA SER A 13 0.80 7.36 -6.83
C SER A 13 0.73 6.93 -8.31
N PHE A 14 0.32 7.81 -9.22
CA PHE A 14 0.03 7.49 -10.63
C PHE A 14 1.21 6.97 -11.48
N ARG A 15 2.46 7.17 -11.02
CA ARG A 15 3.66 6.84 -11.82
C ARG A 15 4.02 5.36 -11.79
N ASP A 16 3.49 4.62 -10.84
CA ASP A 16 3.81 3.22 -10.64
C ASP A 16 2.81 2.33 -11.39
N PRO A 17 3.22 1.63 -12.48
CA PRO A 17 2.31 0.72 -13.19
C PRO A 17 1.99 -0.54 -12.35
N CYS A 18 2.85 -0.87 -11.38
CA CYS A 18 2.80 -2.09 -10.58
C CYS A 18 1.83 -1.99 -9.40
N GLY A 19 1.29 -0.81 -9.12
CA GLY A 19 0.35 -0.61 -8.03
C GLY A 19 0.14 0.85 -7.71
N PHE A 20 -0.82 1.14 -6.84
CA PHE A 20 -1.11 2.51 -6.43
C PHE A 20 -1.64 2.59 -5.00
N LEU A 21 -1.46 3.75 -4.38
CA LEU A 21 -2.04 4.08 -3.08
C LEU A 21 -3.50 4.54 -3.22
N PHE A 22 -4.32 4.20 -2.24
CA PHE A 22 -5.69 4.68 -2.13
C PHE A 22 -6.12 4.75 -0.67
N TYR A 23 -7.10 5.62 -0.39
CA TYR A 23 -7.73 5.73 0.90
C TYR A 23 -9.07 5.00 0.88
N LYS A 24 -9.37 4.27 1.95
CA LYS A 24 -10.68 3.68 2.21
C LYS A 24 -11.03 3.91 3.67
N ASP A 25 -12.15 4.56 3.92
CA ASP A 25 -12.63 4.88 5.28
C ASP A 25 -11.56 5.59 6.15
N GLY A 26 -10.77 6.49 5.53
CA GLY A 26 -9.71 7.26 6.20
C GLY A 26 -8.40 6.50 6.47
N SER A 27 -8.32 5.21 6.12
CA SER A 27 -7.08 4.43 6.17
C SER A 27 -6.41 4.39 4.80
N ILE A 28 -5.07 4.43 4.79
CA ILE A 28 -4.26 4.28 3.57
C ILE A 28 -4.02 2.80 3.27
N TYR A 29 -4.12 2.46 1.99
CA TYR A 29 -3.87 1.14 1.45
C TYR A 29 -3.07 1.28 0.15
N ARG A 30 -2.38 0.20 -0.23
CA ARG A 30 -1.77 0.05 -1.55
C ARG A 30 -2.37 -1.17 -2.23
N GLN A 31 -2.83 -0.99 -3.46
CA GLN A 31 -3.10 -2.10 -4.35
C GLN A 31 -1.80 -2.48 -5.05
N ILE A 32 -1.44 -3.75 -4.99
CA ILE A 32 -0.40 -4.36 -5.81
C ILE A 32 -1.10 -5.00 -6.99
N ASN A 33 -0.66 -4.69 -8.20
CA ASN A 33 -1.26 -5.21 -9.42
C ASN A 33 -0.67 -6.58 -9.79
N THR A 34 -1.43 -7.38 -10.53
CA THR A 34 -1.04 -8.72 -11.01
C THR A 34 0.30 -8.72 -11.75
N ILE A 35 0.64 -7.64 -12.47
CA ILE A 35 1.92 -7.52 -13.18
C ILE A 35 3.14 -7.57 -12.25
N TYR A 36 2.96 -7.30 -10.96
CA TYR A 36 4.03 -7.27 -9.96
C TYR A 36 4.01 -8.49 -9.03
N LYS A 37 3.12 -9.46 -9.29
CA LYS A 37 2.92 -10.65 -8.46
C LYS A 37 4.25 -11.36 -8.14
N GLU A 38 5.01 -11.73 -9.16
CA GLU A 38 6.25 -12.51 -9.00
C GLU A 38 7.28 -11.78 -8.13
N ASN A 39 7.41 -10.46 -8.29
CA ASN A 39 8.31 -9.65 -7.48
C ASN A 39 7.84 -9.53 -6.03
N TYR A 40 6.53 -9.35 -5.81
CA TYR A 40 5.98 -9.27 -4.47
C TYR A 40 6.12 -10.60 -3.73
N ASP A 41 5.78 -11.72 -4.37
CA ASP A 41 5.93 -13.06 -3.80
C ASP A 41 7.40 -13.31 -3.43
N HIS A 42 8.33 -12.99 -4.34
CA HIS A 42 9.75 -13.14 -4.07
C HIS A 42 10.23 -12.26 -2.88
N LEU A 43 9.75 -11.02 -2.76
CA LEU A 43 10.06 -10.15 -1.62
C LEU A 43 9.62 -10.78 -0.29
N MET A 44 8.43 -11.38 -0.26
CA MET A 44 7.85 -11.99 0.95
C MET A 44 8.50 -13.33 1.28
N GLU A 45 8.71 -14.20 0.28
CA GLU A 45 9.24 -15.56 0.45
C GLU A 45 10.75 -15.60 0.71
N SER A 46 11.52 -14.65 0.15
CA SER A 46 12.98 -14.62 0.33
C SER A 46 13.45 -14.23 1.73
N GLY A 47 12.54 -13.72 2.58
CA GLY A 47 12.89 -13.15 3.90
C GLY A 47 13.49 -11.74 3.82
N LEU A 48 13.63 -11.17 2.62
CA LEU A 48 14.09 -9.79 2.43
C LEU A 48 13.13 -8.80 3.09
N TYR A 49 11.82 -8.98 2.94
CA TYR A 49 10.82 -8.14 3.59
C TYR A 49 11.06 -8.02 5.10
N LYS A 50 11.22 -9.16 5.79
CA LYS A 50 11.47 -9.22 7.23
C LYS A 50 12.75 -8.49 7.58
N THR A 51 13.83 -8.74 6.83
CA THR A 51 15.13 -8.09 7.06
C THR A 51 15.02 -6.56 6.96
N LEU A 52 14.32 -6.04 5.94
CA LEU A 52 14.18 -4.60 5.73
C LEU A 52 13.29 -3.94 6.79
N VAL A 53 12.22 -4.61 7.22
CA VAL A 53 11.35 -4.12 8.30
C VAL A 53 12.10 -4.10 9.63
N ASP A 54 12.77 -5.20 9.99
CA ASP A 54 13.51 -5.31 11.27
C ASP A 54 14.66 -4.29 11.37
N THR A 55 15.22 -3.88 10.23
CA THR A 55 16.29 -2.89 10.14
C THR A 55 15.79 -1.46 9.89
N ASN A 56 14.47 -1.22 9.94
CA ASN A 56 13.84 0.09 9.69
C ASN A 56 14.15 0.69 8.30
N LEU A 57 14.43 -0.16 7.30
CA LEU A 57 14.67 0.25 5.91
C LEU A 57 13.41 0.19 5.04
N LEU A 58 12.34 -0.47 5.52
CA LEU A 58 11.06 -0.55 4.85
C LEU A 58 9.92 -0.33 5.84
N ILE A 59 8.90 0.42 5.42
CA ILE A 59 7.68 0.61 6.21
C ILE A 59 6.97 -0.74 6.36
N PRO A 60 6.67 -1.18 7.59
CA PRO A 60 5.89 -2.40 7.80
C PRO A 60 4.52 -2.28 7.14
N HIS A 61 4.07 -3.35 6.54
CA HIS A 61 2.72 -3.45 5.98
C HIS A 61 2.10 -4.81 6.26
N LYS A 62 0.76 -4.86 6.21
CA LYS A 62 -0.03 -6.07 6.38
C LYS A 62 -0.84 -6.34 5.13
N GLU A 63 -0.86 -7.58 4.65
CA GLU A 63 -1.84 -8.02 3.65
C GLU A 63 -3.24 -7.99 4.29
N ILE A 64 -4.21 -7.41 3.59
CA ILE A 64 -5.59 -7.26 4.05
C ILE A 64 -6.53 -7.80 2.97
N ASP A 65 -7.54 -8.55 3.39
CA ASP A 65 -8.59 -9.06 2.50
C ASP A 65 -9.71 -8.04 2.34
N ILE A 66 -9.56 -7.16 1.36
CA ILE A 66 -10.58 -6.19 0.92
C ILE A 66 -10.50 -6.00 -0.58
N ASP A 67 -11.60 -5.56 -1.19
CA ASP A 67 -11.59 -5.16 -2.59
C ASP A 67 -10.69 -3.92 -2.80
N GLY A 68 -9.85 -4.00 -3.83
CA GLY A 68 -9.09 -2.88 -4.37
C GLY A 68 -9.95 -1.92 -5.19
N LEU A 69 -9.37 -0.78 -5.60
CA LEU A 69 -10.06 0.17 -6.48
C LEU A 69 -10.17 -0.33 -7.92
N GLU A 70 -9.23 -1.16 -8.35
CA GLU A 70 -9.27 -1.82 -9.66
C GLU A 70 -9.17 -3.34 -9.46
N PRO A 71 -10.27 -4.02 -9.06
CA PRO A 71 -10.25 -5.45 -8.72
C PRO A 71 -9.70 -6.33 -9.83
N ASP A 72 -9.99 -6.02 -11.10
CA ASP A 72 -9.54 -6.79 -12.26
C ASP A 72 -8.01 -6.80 -12.43
N LYS A 73 -7.32 -5.83 -11.85
CA LYS A 73 -5.86 -5.74 -11.86
C LYS A 73 -5.24 -6.11 -10.50
N ALA A 74 -6.04 -6.27 -9.46
CA ALA A 74 -5.55 -6.42 -8.10
C ALA A 74 -5.00 -7.83 -7.87
N TYR A 75 -3.77 -7.90 -7.36
CA TYR A 75 -3.19 -9.13 -6.83
C TYR A 75 -3.33 -9.19 -5.31
N LYS A 76 -2.88 -8.13 -4.63
CA LYS A 76 -2.90 -8.03 -3.16
C LYS A 76 -3.23 -6.60 -2.74
N ILE A 77 -3.89 -6.46 -1.60
CA ILE A 77 -4.04 -5.19 -0.92
C ILE A 77 -3.19 -5.22 0.34
N ILE A 78 -2.34 -4.21 0.51
CA ILE A 78 -1.54 -4.04 1.71
C ILE A 78 -1.91 -2.75 2.44
N LYS A 79 -1.87 -2.79 3.76
CA LYS A 79 -2.02 -1.64 4.64
C LYS A 79 -0.66 -1.29 5.24
N PRO A 80 0.04 -0.25 4.72
CA PRO A 80 1.27 0.23 5.32
C PRO A 80 0.97 0.98 6.63
N GLU A 81 1.95 0.99 7.53
CA GLU A 81 1.91 1.84 8.73
C GLU A 81 2.02 3.33 8.35
N PRO A 82 1.08 4.19 8.78
CA PRO A 82 1.16 5.62 8.48
C PRO A 82 2.37 6.27 9.14
N ILE A 83 3.14 7.04 8.36
CA ILE A 83 4.21 7.88 8.90
C ILE A 83 3.63 9.25 9.27
N PRO A 84 3.97 9.82 10.43
CA PRO A 84 3.61 11.19 10.78
C PRO A 84 4.13 12.18 9.73
N PHE A 85 3.30 13.17 9.39
CA PHE A 85 3.73 14.26 8.53
C PHE A 85 4.81 15.09 9.23
N ILE A 86 6.00 15.16 8.65
CA ILE A 86 7.10 16.00 9.12
C ILE A 86 7.08 17.30 8.32
N SER A 87 6.74 18.39 8.99
CA SER A 87 6.87 19.75 8.47
C SER A 87 8.17 20.36 8.99
N TYR A 88 9.03 20.85 8.11
CA TYR A 88 10.14 21.70 8.51
C TYR A 88 9.62 23.14 8.64
N PRO A 89 9.66 23.75 9.83
CA PRO A 89 9.30 25.15 9.96
C PRO A 89 10.26 26.00 9.10
N LYS A 90 9.70 26.93 8.33
CA LYS A 90 10.51 27.98 7.70
C LYS A 90 11.02 28.88 8.81
N ILE A 91 12.32 28.76 9.11
CA ILE A 91 13.06 29.76 9.90
C ILE A 91 13.36 30.94 8.97
#